data_AF-A0A9P7ACG1-F1
#
_entry.id   AF-A0A9P7ACG1-F1
#
_cell.length_a   1.000
_cell.length_b   1.000
_cell.length_c   1.000
_cell.angle_alpha   90.00
_cell.angle_beta   90.00
_cell.angle_gamma   90.00
#
_symmetry.space_group_name_H-M   'P 1'
#
loop_
_entity.id
_entity.type
_entity.pdbx_description
1 polymer ?
#
loop_
_entity_poly.entity_id
_entity_poly.type
_entity_poly.pdbx_seq_one_letter_code
_entity_poly.pdbx_strand_id
1 'polypeptide(L)'
;MGNRKISPDLKLAAIRLHERGILTTREILDCVGFSRRTFLRICKLYRETGDVVKLRSEYIGRPRALNLEDVAYLTELIAHRPDWFLDELAGLVQRNRFISLHYTTIHRELCRAGISLKKLRKVAKERNEDVRADFMRRMA
;
A
#
# COMPACT_ATOMS: atom_id res chain seq x y z
N MET A 1 -16.84 21.79 -11.03
CA MET A 1 -17.40 21.52 -9.68
C MET A 1 -16.32 20.87 -8.83
N GLY A 2 -15.91 21.52 -7.74
CA GLY A 2 -14.95 20.95 -6.78
C GLY A 2 -15.51 19.68 -6.12
N ASN A 3 -14.62 18.82 -5.63
CA ASN A 3 -14.96 17.53 -5.03
C ASN A 3 -15.68 17.71 -3.67
N ARG A 4 -16.98 18.04 -3.70
CA ARG A 4 -17.80 18.18 -2.50
C ARG A 4 -18.22 16.80 -2.00
N LYS A 5 -18.03 16.55 -0.71
CA LYS A 5 -18.55 15.34 -0.06
C LYS A 5 -20.08 15.41 -0.02
N ILE A 6 -20.73 14.43 -0.65
CA ILE A 6 -22.20 14.28 -0.64
C ILE A 6 -22.55 13.32 0.49
N SER A 7 -23.42 13.75 1.41
CA SER A 7 -23.89 12.92 2.52
C SER A 7 -24.57 11.63 2.00
N PRO A 8 -24.31 10.45 2.61
CA PRO A 8 -25.02 9.20 2.29
C PRO A 8 -26.55 9.36 2.33
N ASP A 9 -27.09 10.08 3.32
CA ASP A 9 -28.54 10.27 3.48
C ASP A 9 -29.14 11.02 2.30
N LEU A 10 -28.42 12.01 1.78
CA LEU A 10 -28.85 12.79 0.62
C LEU A 10 -28.90 11.92 -0.65
N LYS A 11 -27.95 10.98 -0.79
CA LYS A 11 -27.97 10.01 -1.89
C LYS A 11 -29.17 9.07 -1.75
N LEU A 12 -29.43 8.57 -0.55
CA LEU A 12 -30.52 7.64 -0.28
C LEU A 12 -31.89 8.31 -0.49
N ALA A 13 -32.05 9.57 -0.07
CA ALA A 13 -33.24 10.36 -0.32
C ALA A 13 -33.49 10.53 -1.83
N ALA A 14 -32.44 10.86 -2.60
CA ALA A 14 -32.54 11.00 -4.06
C ALA A 14 -32.98 9.69 -4.74
N ILE A 15 -32.46 8.54 -4.31
CA ILE A 15 -32.88 7.23 -4.82
C ILE A 15 -34.35 6.96 -4.48
N ARG A 16 -34.75 7.15 -3.22
CA ARG A 16 -36.13 6.88 -2.77
C ARG A 16 -37.15 7.74 -3.52
N LEU A 17 -36.84 9.02 -3.76
CA LEU A 17 -37.68 9.93 -4.54
C LEU A 17 -37.83 9.45 -5.99
N HIS A 18 -36.75 8.94 -6.58
CA HIS A 18 -36.73 8.42 -7.94
C HIS A 18 -37.49 7.10 -8.08
N GLU A 19 -37.26 6.13 -7.19
CA GLU A 19 -37.90 4.81 -7.23
C GLU A 19 -39.41 4.89 -7.00
N ARG A 20 -39.86 5.82 -6.15
CA ARG A 20 -41.29 6.06 -5.89
C ARG A 20 -41.96 6.91 -6.96
N GLY A 21 -41.20 7.45 -7.92
CA GLY A 21 -41.74 8.32 -8.97
C GLY A 21 -42.36 9.62 -8.47
N ILE A 22 -42.01 10.09 -7.27
CA ILE A 22 -42.61 11.27 -6.64
C ILE A 22 -42.19 12.55 -7.37
N LEU A 23 -40.93 12.61 -7.80
CA LEU A 23 -40.34 13.75 -8.50
C LEU A 23 -39.68 13.27 -9.79
N THR A 24 -39.69 14.13 -10.80
CA THR A 24 -38.91 13.90 -12.02
C THR A 24 -37.42 13.92 -11.70
N THR A 25 -36.61 13.27 -12.55
CA THR A 25 -35.16 13.27 -12.37
C THR A 25 -34.60 14.69 -12.36
N ARG A 26 -35.19 15.63 -13.10
CA ARG A 26 -34.74 17.02 -13.15
C ARG A 26 -34.96 17.73 -11.81
N GLU A 27 -36.17 17.63 -11.26
CA GLU A 27 -36.52 18.21 -9.96
C GLU A 27 -35.67 17.64 -8.82
N ILE A 28 -35.42 16.32 -8.83
CA ILE A 28 -34.53 15.68 -7.84
C ILE A 28 -33.15 16.33 -7.89
N LEU A 29 -32.56 16.49 -9.08
CA LEU A 29 -31.22 17.04 -9.25
C LEU A 29 -31.14 18.52 -8.83
N ASP A 30 -32.18 19.30 -9.11
CA ASP A 30 -32.28 20.69 -8.71
C ASP A 30 -32.37 20.81 -7.17
N CYS A 31 -33.08 19.90 -6.49
CA CYS A 31 -33.19 19.86 -5.03
C CYS A 31 -31.92 19.39 -4.31
N VAL A 32 -31.27 18.33 -4.78
CA VAL A 32 -30.14 17.68 -4.08
C VAL A 32 -28.78 18.29 -4.41
N GLY A 33 -28.68 19.11 -5.45
CA GLY A 33 -27.50 19.92 -5.75
C GLY A 33 -26.28 19.13 -6.28
N PHE A 34 -26.46 17.91 -6.78
CA PHE A 34 -25.40 17.15 -7.46
C PHE A 34 -25.78 16.79 -8.91
N SER A 35 -24.76 16.61 -9.76
CA SER A 35 -24.96 16.42 -11.21
C SER A 35 -25.70 15.13 -11.57
N ARG A 36 -26.38 15.12 -12.73
CA ARG A 36 -26.99 13.91 -13.32
C ARG A 36 -26.00 12.74 -13.42
N ARG A 37 -24.73 13.01 -13.75
CA ARG A 37 -23.68 11.97 -13.81
C ARG A 37 -23.42 11.33 -12.45
N THR A 38 -23.45 12.12 -11.38
CA THR A 38 -23.31 11.63 -10.01
C THR A 38 -24.51 10.78 -9.61
N PHE A 39 -25.72 11.24 -9.94
CA PHE A 39 -26.95 10.49 -9.71
C PHE A 39 -26.94 9.11 -10.39
N LEU A 40 -26.60 9.04 -11.68
CA LEU A 40 -26.53 7.76 -12.40
C LEU A 40 -25.50 6.80 -11.81
N ARG A 41 -24.36 7.32 -11.32
CA ARG A 41 -23.35 6.51 -10.62
C ARG A 41 -23.89 5.96 -9.30
N ILE A 42 -24.63 6.77 -8.55
CA ILE A 42 -25.29 6.37 -7.30
C ILE A 42 -26.35 5.29 -7.59
N CYS A 43 -27.23 5.48 -8.58
CA CYS A 43 -28.23 4.49 -8.96
C CYS A 43 -27.61 3.18 -9.49
N LYS A 44 -26.47 3.26 -10.18
CA LYS A 44 -25.72 2.07 -10.58
C LYS A 44 -25.19 1.31 -9.35
N LEU A 45 -24.50 2.01 -8.45
CA LEU A 45 -23.96 1.41 -7.24
C LEU A 45 -25.05 0.77 -6.37
N TYR A 46 -26.18 1.45 -6.18
CA TYR A 46 -27.29 0.95 -5.38
C TYR A 46 -27.92 -0.30 -6.00
N ARG A 47 -28.09 -0.34 -7.33
CA ARG A 47 -28.58 -1.55 -8.02
C ARG A 47 -27.61 -2.74 -7.92
N GLU A 48 -26.30 -2.47 -7.90
CA GLU A 48 -25.26 -3.52 -7.84
C GLU A 48 -25.01 -4.02 -6.41
N THR A 49 -25.15 -3.15 -5.39
CA THR A 49 -24.68 -3.45 -4.02
C THR A 49 -25.75 -3.28 -2.94
N GLY A 50 -26.88 -2.64 -3.23
CA GLY A 50 -27.87 -2.24 -2.23
C GLY A 50 -27.48 -1.03 -1.38
N ASP A 51 -26.30 -0.45 -1.58
CA ASP A 51 -25.78 0.68 -0.81
C ASP A 51 -25.47 1.89 -1.72
N VAL A 52 -25.50 3.09 -1.15
CA VAL A 52 -25.13 4.37 -1.76
C VAL A 52 -23.68 4.77 -1.46
N VAL A 53 -23.02 4.03 -0.58
CA VAL A 53 -21.61 4.16 -0.23
C VAL A 53 -20.86 2.95 -0.77
N LYS A 54 -19.83 3.22 -1.58
CA LYS A 54 -18.97 2.15 -2.06
C LYS A 54 -18.20 1.57 -0.89
N LEU A 55 -18.28 0.25 -0.68
CA LEU A 55 -17.45 -0.44 0.28
C LEU A 55 -15.97 -0.09 0.00
N ARG A 56 -15.25 0.34 1.03
CA ARG A 56 -13.82 0.60 0.88
C ARG A 56 -13.16 -0.74 0.58
N SER A 57 -12.38 -0.80 -0.49
CA SER A 57 -11.50 -1.96 -0.69
C SER A 57 -10.58 -2.05 0.52
N GLU A 58 -10.42 -3.25 1.07
CA GLU A 58 -9.46 -3.53 2.15
C GLU A 58 -8.03 -3.18 1.73
N TYR A 59 -7.76 -3.20 0.42
CA TYR A 59 -6.48 -2.90 -0.17
C TYR A 59 -6.44 -1.46 -0.67
N ILE A 60 -5.94 -0.56 0.17
CA ILE A 60 -5.72 0.84 -0.18
C ILE A 60 -4.27 1.02 -0.65
N GLY A 61 -4.11 1.55 -1.86
CA GLY A 61 -2.82 2.00 -2.40
C GLY A 61 -2.15 1.01 -3.36
N ARG A 62 -0.89 1.31 -3.71
CA ARG A 62 -0.10 0.48 -4.62
C ARG A 62 0.33 -0.82 -3.91
N PRO A 63 0.23 -1.99 -4.57
CA PRO A 63 0.79 -3.23 -4.05
C PRO A 63 2.27 -3.07 -3.67
N ARG A 64 2.70 -3.80 -2.63
CA ARG A 64 4.09 -3.79 -2.18
C ARG A 64 4.97 -4.49 -3.19
N ALA A 65 6.26 -4.14 -3.17
CA ALA A 65 7.23 -4.69 -4.11
C ALA A 65 7.73 -6.09 -3.71
N LEU A 66 7.63 -6.45 -2.42
CA LEU A 66 7.93 -7.78 -1.89
C LEU A 66 6.64 -8.46 -1.45
N ASN A 67 6.52 -9.74 -1.79
CA ASN A 67 5.43 -10.59 -1.32
C ASN A 67 5.79 -11.19 0.06
N LEU A 68 4.91 -12.03 0.60
CA LEU A 68 5.13 -12.67 1.90
C LEU A 68 6.32 -13.65 1.89
N GLU A 69 6.52 -14.37 0.81
CA GLU A 69 7.62 -15.33 0.65
C GLU A 69 8.99 -14.64 0.58
N ASP A 70 9.07 -13.48 -0.09
CA ASP A 70 10.29 -12.68 -0.16
C ASP A 70 10.66 -12.12 1.21
N VAL A 71 9.66 -11.72 2.00
CA VAL A 71 9.86 -11.26 3.38
C VAL A 71 10.28 -12.42 4.29
N ALA A 72 9.69 -13.60 4.12
CA ALA A 72 10.11 -14.81 4.84
C ALA A 72 11.57 -15.16 4.50
N TYR A 73 11.93 -15.14 3.21
CA TYR A 73 13.30 -15.35 2.75
C TYR A 73 14.30 -14.38 3.38
N LEU A 74 13.98 -13.08 3.40
CA LEU A 74 14.81 -12.08 4.07
C LEU A 74 14.95 -12.34 5.57
N THR A 75 13.86 -12.76 6.22
CA THR A 75 13.84 -13.06 7.65
C THR A 75 14.71 -14.27 7.98
N GLU A 76 14.65 -15.31 7.16
CA GLU A 76 15.51 -16.50 7.28
C GLU A 76 16.99 -16.14 7.10
N LEU A 77 17.34 -15.36 6.08
CA LEU A 77 18.73 -14.92 5.87
C LEU A 77 19.31 -14.21 7.10
N ILE A 78 18.52 -13.34 7.71
CA ILE A 78 18.90 -12.57 8.90
C ILE A 78 18.98 -13.48 10.13
N ALA A 79 18.10 -14.47 10.25
CA ALA A 79 18.13 -15.44 11.34
C ALA A 79 19.40 -16.30 11.31
N HIS A 80 19.86 -16.71 10.12
CA HIS A 80 21.10 -17.48 9.97
C HIS A 80 22.35 -16.61 10.21
N ARG A 81 22.34 -15.35 9.78
CA ARG A 81 23.46 -14.43 9.95
C ARG A 81 22.95 -13.00 10.12
N PRO A 82 22.94 -12.44 11.34
CA PRO A 82 22.43 -11.09 11.57
C PRO A 82 23.35 -9.98 11.04
N ASP A 83 24.61 -10.30 10.71
CA ASP A 83 25.61 -9.32 10.25
C ASP A 83 25.42 -8.82 8.81
N TRP A 84 24.31 -9.16 8.16
CA TRP A 84 24.00 -8.68 6.81
C TRP A 84 23.77 -7.18 6.78
N PHE A 85 24.31 -6.55 5.75
CA PHE A 85 24.02 -5.17 5.43
C PHE A 85 22.81 -5.03 4.50
N LEU A 86 22.08 -3.92 4.59
CA LEU A 86 20.84 -3.72 3.82
C LEU A 86 21.05 -3.73 2.29
N ASP A 87 22.19 -3.26 1.83
CA ASP A 87 22.63 -3.27 0.44
C ASP A 87 23.05 -4.68 -0.03
N GLU A 88 23.69 -5.47 0.84
CA GLU A 88 23.95 -6.89 0.57
C GLU A 88 22.64 -7.67 0.44
N LEU A 89 21.67 -7.42 1.33
CA LEU A 89 20.33 -8.00 1.24
C LEU A 89 19.61 -7.60 -0.04
N ALA A 90 19.72 -6.34 -0.47
CA ALA A 90 19.17 -5.89 -1.74
C ALA A 90 19.80 -6.64 -2.93
N GLY A 91 21.13 -6.84 -2.91
CA GLY A 91 21.83 -7.63 -3.91
C GLY A 91 21.46 -9.12 -3.89
N LEU A 92 21.17 -9.70 -2.72
CA LEU A 92 20.69 -11.08 -2.59
C LEU A 92 19.27 -11.24 -3.12
N VAL A 93 18.37 -10.31 -2.81
CA VAL A 93 17.00 -10.30 -3.35
C VAL A 93 17.02 -10.14 -4.87
N GLN A 94 17.89 -9.26 -5.39
CA GLN A 94 18.05 -9.10 -6.84
C GLN A 94 18.54 -10.39 -7.50
N ARG A 95 19.52 -11.08 -6.92
CA ARG A 95 20.09 -12.32 -7.50
C ARG A 95 19.19 -13.53 -7.37
N ASN A 96 18.55 -13.71 -6.21
CA ASN A 96 17.85 -14.96 -5.87
C ASN A 96 16.34 -14.88 -6.09
N ARG A 97 15.76 -13.68 -6.09
CA ARG A 97 14.32 -13.44 -6.31
C ARG A 97 14.05 -12.64 -7.59
N PHE A 98 15.08 -12.15 -8.29
CA PHE A 98 14.97 -11.33 -9.50
C PHE A 98 14.23 -10.00 -9.29
N ILE A 99 14.20 -9.49 -8.06
CA ILE A 99 13.55 -8.23 -7.71
C ILE A 99 14.61 -7.17 -7.43
N SER A 100 14.71 -6.16 -8.30
CA SER A 100 15.61 -5.03 -8.10
C SER A 100 14.95 -3.98 -7.20
N LEU A 101 15.48 -3.82 -5.99
CA LEU A 101 14.98 -2.86 -5.01
C LEU A 101 16.12 -2.03 -4.43
N HIS A 102 15.80 -0.78 -4.10
CA HIS A 102 16.68 0.03 -3.29
C HIS A 102 16.68 -0.46 -1.82
N TYR A 103 17.82 -0.34 -1.13
CA TYR A 103 18.00 -0.81 0.26
C TYR A 103 16.96 -0.22 1.23
N THR A 104 16.42 0.98 0.95
CA THR A 104 15.37 1.59 1.76
C THR A 104 14.03 0.85 1.68
N THR A 105 13.75 0.16 0.58
CA THR A 105 12.58 -0.71 0.45
C THR A 105 12.75 -1.96 1.30
N ILE A 106 13.92 -2.61 1.23
CA ILE A 106 14.28 -3.74 2.11
C ILE A 106 14.12 -3.34 3.58
N HIS A 107 14.69 -2.20 3.98
CA HIS A 107 14.57 -1.67 5.34
C HIS A 107 13.10 -1.50 5.79
N ARG A 108 12.25 -0.89 4.96
CA ARG A 108 10.83 -0.69 5.29
C ARG A 108 10.09 -2.01 5.47
N GLU A 109 10.35 -3.00 4.62
CA GLU A 109 9.69 -4.30 4.74
C GLU A 109 10.21 -5.07 5.97
N LEU A 110 11.49 -4.97 6.30
CA LEU A 110 12.06 -5.56 7.52
C LEU A 110 11.50 -4.94 8.80
N CYS A 111 11.37 -3.61 8.87
CA CYS A 111 10.74 -2.94 10.00
C CYS A 111 9.27 -3.37 10.18
N ARG A 112 8.54 -3.57 9.08
CA ARG A 112 7.16 -4.10 9.13
C ARG A 112 7.10 -5.55 9.59
N ALA A 113 8.12 -6.34 9.28
CA ALA A 113 8.31 -7.70 9.78
C ALA A 113 8.82 -7.74 11.24
N GLY A 114 8.98 -6.59 11.91
CA GLY A 114 9.42 -6.51 13.30
C GLY A 114 10.95 -6.56 13.50
N ILE A 115 11.73 -6.48 12.42
CA ILE A 115 13.20 -6.49 12.47
C ILE A 115 13.69 -5.04 12.54
N SER A 116 14.38 -4.69 13.63
CA SER A 116 14.87 -3.33 13.89
C SER A 116 16.36 -3.15 13.61
N LEU A 117 16.75 -1.88 13.41
CA LEU A 117 18.10 -1.43 13.07
C LEU A 117 19.21 -1.90 14.04
N LYS A 118 18.90 -2.19 15.31
CA LYS A 118 19.93 -2.73 16.22
C LYS A 118 20.53 -4.05 15.71
N LYS A 119 19.78 -4.80 14.91
CA LYS A 119 20.21 -6.07 14.31
C LYS A 119 20.82 -5.91 12.93
N LEU A 120 20.67 -4.76 12.25
CA LEU A 120 21.03 -4.60 10.84
C LEU A 120 21.95 -3.40 10.65
N ARG A 121 23.12 -3.64 10.09
CA ARG A 121 24.13 -2.59 9.84
C ARG A 121 23.97 -2.03 8.42
N LYS A 122 24.43 -0.80 8.18
CA LYS A 122 24.50 -0.19 6.83
C LYS A 122 25.97 0.01 6.43
N VAL A 123 26.33 -0.31 5.19
CA VAL A 123 27.70 -0.10 4.69
C VAL A 123 27.95 1.40 4.53
N ALA A 124 29.03 1.90 5.10
CA ALA A 124 29.53 3.25 4.82
C ALA A 124 30.16 3.24 3.41
N LYS A 125 29.90 4.28 2.62
CA LYS A 125 30.39 4.37 1.24
C LYS A 125 31.93 4.40 1.13
N GLU A 126 32.61 4.76 2.21
CA GLU A 126 34.08 4.81 2.33
C GLU A 126 34.72 3.47 2.77
N ARG A 127 33.91 2.41 2.93
CA ARG A 127 34.37 1.14 3.48
C ARG A 127 35.25 0.39 2.49
N ASN A 128 36.45 0.03 2.95
CA ASN A 128 37.39 -0.83 2.25
C ASN A 128 37.27 -2.29 2.76
N GLU A 129 37.01 -3.24 1.86
CA GLU A 129 36.85 -4.66 2.19
C GLU A 129 38.16 -5.30 2.68
N ASP A 130 39.31 -4.89 2.13
CA ASP A 130 40.62 -5.40 2.49
C ASP A 130 40.99 -5.05 3.93
N VAL A 131 40.73 -3.79 4.34
CA VAL A 131 40.97 -3.32 5.72
C VAL A 131 40.14 -4.12 6.74
N ARG A 132 38.94 -4.55 6.36
CA ARG A 132 38.07 -5.37 7.22
C ARG A 132 38.54 -6.82 7.27
N ALA A 133 38.91 -7.41 6.13
CA ALA A 133 39.45 -8.75 6.09
C ALA A 133 40.71 -8.86 6.95
N ASP A 134 41.57 -7.84 6.91
CA ASP A 134 42.78 -7.76 7.71
C ASP A 134 42.48 -7.60 9.22
N PHE A 135 41.49 -6.78 9.59
CA PHE A 135 41.02 -6.67 10.97
C PHE A 135 40.44 -7.99 11.51
N MET A 136 39.64 -8.70 10.71
CA MET A 136 39.06 -9.99 11.10
C MET A 136 40.14 -11.08 11.23
N ARG A 137 41.18 -11.06 10.38
CA ARG A 137 42.35 -11.96 10.52
C ARG A 137 43.14 -11.69 11.79
N ARG A 138 43.27 -10.44 12.23
CA ARG A 138 44.01 -10.08 13.47
C ARG A 138 43.24 -10.42 14.75
N MET A 139 41.94 -10.67 14.65
CA MET A 139 41.07 -11.02 15.77
C MET A 139 40.84 -12.53 15.94
N ALA A 140 41.29 -13.35 14.98
CA ALA A 140 41.26 -14.81 15.04
C ALA A 140 42.58 -15.35 15.61
#